data_AF-A0A967EU40-F1
#
_entry.id   AF-A0A967EU40-F1
#
_cell.length_a   1.000
_cell.length_b   1.000
_cell.length_c   1.000
_cell.angle_alpha   90.00
_cell.angle_beta   90.00
_cell.angle_gamma   90.00
#
_symmetry.space_group_name_H-M   'P 1'
#
loop_
_entity.id
_entity.type
_entity.pdbx_description
1 polymer ?
#
loop_
_entity_poly.entity_id
_entity_poly.type
_entity_poly.pdbx_seq_one_letter_code
_entity_poly.pdbx_strand_id
1 'polypeptide(L)'
;MALRDLPSVDTLVRSLEGKGLPRLLVVDVARAAIDEARTITAAGGTADPHRTADAALQALQSLRHRPVLNATGVLLHTNLGRAPLAPAAAEAARAMATSYGNLEFDLEKARRGGRAGYAHRLVCALTGAEAALIVNNNAGALLLALAALGRRHPVAVSRGELIEIGGSYRLPELMAASGARMLEIGTTNRTRLADYEQALDDGAGMILKVHPSNYRVAPTRRHWTNSSPWHAGEMFLWSTTSAVACWTRVPRGSMVRRLAGSMANRASARSSTPERTW
;
A
#
# COMPACT_ATOMS: atom_id res chain seq x y z
N MET A 1 -31.73 41.95 -1.28
CA MET A 1 -30.41 42.33 -0.73
C MET A 1 -29.66 43.03 -1.86
N ALA A 2 -29.23 44.27 -1.68
CA ALA A 2 -28.40 44.98 -2.65
C ALA A 2 -26.91 44.64 -2.41
N LEU A 3 -26.04 44.89 -3.39
CA LEU A 3 -24.59 44.64 -3.27
C LEU A 3 -23.95 45.30 -2.04
N ARG A 4 -24.47 46.46 -1.62
CA ARG A 4 -24.04 47.20 -0.42
C ARG A 4 -24.43 46.53 0.90
N ASP A 5 -25.39 45.62 0.87
CA ASP A 5 -25.91 44.94 2.06
C ASP A 5 -25.09 43.67 2.37
N LEU A 6 -24.12 43.31 1.53
CA LEU A 6 -23.21 42.19 1.79
C LEU A 6 -22.26 42.53 2.96
N PRO A 7 -22.01 41.58 3.89
CA PRO A 7 -21.08 41.79 4.98
C PRO A 7 -19.65 41.98 4.46
N SER A 8 -18.82 42.67 5.24
CA SER A 8 -17.37 42.65 4.99
C SER A 8 -16.82 41.24 5.24
N VAL A 9 -15.69 40.92 4.59
CA VAL A 9 -14.97 39.65 4.82
C VAL A 9 -14.66 39.48 6.30
N ASP A 10 -14.21 40.54 6.96
CA ASP A 10 -13.86 40.51 8.39
C ASP A 10 -15.08 40.22 9.29
N THR A 11 -16.26 40.78 8.97
CA THR A 11 -17.50 40.47 9.68
C THR A 11 -17.90 39.01 9.50
N LEU A 12 -17.83 38.48 8.28
CA LEU A 12 -18.15 37.07 8.01
C LEU A 12 -17.13 36.14 8.69
N VAL A 13 -15.84 36.45 8.63
CA VAL A 13 -14.78 35.69 9.32
C VAL A 13 -15.05 35.61 10.82
N ARG A 14 -15.34 36.74 11.48
CA ARG A 14 -15.68 36.74 12.92
C ARG A 14 -16.88 35.86 13.25
N SER A 15 -17.88 35.79 12.38
CA SER A 15 -19.05 34.91 12.58
C SER A 15 -18.74 33.41 12.45
N LEU A 16 -17.60 33.08 11.82
CA LEU A 16 -17.14 31.70 11.58
C LEU A 16 -16.01 31.27 12.53
N GLU A 17 -15.47 32.20 13.33
CA GLU A 17 -14.44 31.91 14.33
C GLU A 17 -14.91 30.90 15.37
N GLY A 18 -13.98 30.14 15.95
CA GLY A 18 -14.28 29.11 16.96
C GLY A 18 -14.79 27.78 16.39
N LYS A 19 -15.11 27.69 15.08
CA LYS A 19 -15.55 26.46 14.41
C LYS A 19 -14.39 25.49 14.07
N GLY A 20 -13.27 25.56 14.79
CA GLY A 20 -12.22 24.53 14.77
C GLY A 20 -11.39 24.40 13.48
N LEU A 21 -11.41 25.38 12.58
CA LEU A 21 -10.47 25.49 11.46
C LEU A 21 -9.47 26.64 11.67
N PRO A 22 -8.24 26.55 11.13
CA PRO A 22 -7.29 27.66 11.12
C PRO A 22 -7.89 28.91 10.46
N ARG A 23 -7.58 30.09 11.01
CA ARG A 23 -8.07 31.39 10.51
C ARG A 23 -7.85 31.56 9.00
N LEU A 24 -6.72 31.08 8.48
CA LEU A 24 -6.40 31.16 7.05
C LEU A 24 -7.51 30.53 6.18
N LEU A 25 -7.98 29.34 6.51
CA LEU A 25 -9.05 28.67 5.77
C LEU A 25 -10.39 29.36 5.94
N VAL A 26 -10.66 29.91 7.13
CA VAL A 26 -11.90 30.66 7.40
C VAL A 26 -11.97 31.93 6.55
N VAL A 27 -10.84 32.63 6.40
CA VAL A 27 -10.73 33.82 5.53
C VAL A 27 -10.98 33.47 4.07
N ASP A 28 -10.38 32.39 3.58
CA ASP A 28 -10.55 31.97 2.18
C ASP A 28 -12.01 31.57 1.88
N VAL A 29 -12.66 30.84 2.80
CA VAL A 29 -14.09 30.50 2.71
C VAL A 29 -14.96 31.76 2.71
N ALA A 30 -14.71 32.71 3.61
CA ALA A 30 -15.48 33.95 3.69
C ALA A 30 -15.32 34.80 2.42
N ARG A 31 -14.11 34.89 1.87
CA ARG A 31 -13.86 35.58 0.59
C ARG A 31 -14.63 34.93 -0.55
N ALA A 32 -14.49 33.62 -0.72
CA ALA A 32 -15.18 32.88 -1.77
C ALA A 32 -16.71 33.03 -1.67
N ALA A 33 -17.28 32.91 -0.47
CA ALA A 33 -18.72 33.06 -0.24
C ALA A 33 -19.22 34.48 -0.55
N ILE A 34 -18.45 35.52 -0.21
CA ILE A 34 -18.79 36.91 -0.54
C ILE A 34 -18.67 37.16 -2.04
N ASP A 35 -17.64 36.64 -2.70
CA ASP A 35 -17.45 36.82 -4.15
C ASP A 35 -18.52 36.09 -4.97
N GLU A 36 -18.94 34.90 -4.52
CA GLU A 36 -20.09 34.20 -5.07
C GLU A 36 -21.39 35.01 -4.87
N ALA A 37 -21.63 35.50 -3.65
CA ALA A 37 -22.81 36.31 -3.35
C ALA A 37 -22.84 37.62 -4.14
N ARG A 38 -21.69 38.27 -4.38
CA ARG A 38 -21.57 39.44 -5.25
C ARG A 38 -21.98 39.11 -6.68
N THR A 39 -21.51 37.99 -7.21
CA THR A 39 -21.82 37.55 -8.59
C THR A 39 -23.32 37.28 -8.75
N ILE A 40 -23.92 36.54 -7.81
CA ILE A 40 -25.35 36.22 -7.84
C ILE A 40 -26.21 37.48 -7.68
N THR A 41 -25.86 38.36 -6.74
CA THR A 41 -26.61 39.60 -6.49
C THR A 41 -26.52 40.57 -7.67
N ALA A 42 -25.36 40.65 -8.32
CA ALA A 42 -25.17 41.47 -9.53
C ALA A 42 -26.03 40.98 -10.70
N ALA A 43 -26.29 39.68 -10.79
CA ALA A 43 -27.19 39.08 -11.78
C ALA A 43 -28.68 39.18 -11.42
N GLY A 44 -29.05 39.89 -10.35
CA GLY A 44 -30.43 40.03 -9.88
C GLY A 44 -30.94 38.86 -9.02
N GLY A 45 -30.07 37.92 -8.67
CA GLY A 45 -30.38 36.81 -7.76
C GLY A 45 -30.30 37.22 -6.28
N THR A 46 -30.72 36.31 -5.40
CA THR A 46 -30.56 36.45 -3.95
C THR A 46 -29.57 35.40 -3.44
N ALA A 47 -28.56 35.83 -2.70
CA ALA A 47 -27.55 34.95 -2.09
C ALA A 47 -27.37 35.29 -0.61
N ASP A 48 -27.03 34.27 0.18
CA ASP A 48 -26.69 34.42 1.59
C ASP A 48 -25.24 33.95 1.81
N PRO A 49 -24.27 34.87 1.92
CA PRO A 49 -22.87 34.52 2.10
C PRO A 49 -22.61 33.80 3.44
N HIS A 50 -23.44 33.98 4.47
CA HIS A 50 -23.30 33.22 5.72
C HIS A 50 -23.60 31.75 5.50
N ARG A 51 -24.72 31.45 4.83
CA ARG A 51 -25.11 30.07 4.50
C ARG A 51 -24.09 29.38 3.58
N THR A 52 -23.63 30.08 2.55
CA THR A 52 -22.60 29.55 1.63
C THR A 52 -21.29 29.26 2.36
N ALA A 53 -20.84 30.20 3.20
CA ALA A 53 -19.63 30.02 3.98
C ALA A 53 -19.76 28.88 5.00
N ASP A 54 -20.90 28.74 5.67
CA ASP A 54 -21.16 27.65 6.60
C ASP A 54 -21.14 26.28 5.91
N ALA A 55 -21.77 26.16 4.75
CA ALA A 55 -21.75 24.92 3.96
C ALA A 55 -20.32 24.55 3.51
N ALA A 56 -19.56 25.53 3.01
CA ALA A 56 -18.17 25.33 2.61
C ALA A 56 -17.28 24.96 3.81
N LEU A 57 -17.50 25.59 4.97
CA LEU A 57 -16.78 25.28 6.20
C LEU A 57 -17.07 23.84 6.68
N GLN A 58 -18.34 23.42 6.68
CA GLN A 58 -18.73 22.05 7.01
C GLN A 58 -18.10 21.04 6.05
N ALA A 59 -18.08 21.34 4.75
CA ALA A 59 -17.40 20.52 3.76
C ALA A 59 -15.91 20.38 4.08
N LEU A 60 -15.21 21.47 4.39
CA LEU A 60 -13.80 21.43 4.77
C LEU A 60 -13.55 20.65 6.07
N GLN A 61 -14.41 20.82 7.07
CA GLN A 61 -14.32 20.05 8.32
C GLN A 61 -14.45 18.55 8.07
N SER A 62 -15.31 18.15 7.12
CA SER A 62 -15.51 16.74 6.77
C SER A 62 -14.28 16.07 6.15
N LEU A 63 -13.37 16.86 5.57
CA LEU A 63 -12.11 16.37 5.00
C LEU A 63 -11.05 16.05 6.05
N ARG A 64 -11.23 16.52 7.30
CA ARG A 64 -10.25 16.27 8.37
C ARG A 64 -10.28 14.80 8.77
N HIS A 65 -9.10 14.19 8.79
CA HIS A 65 -8.94 12.85 9.35
C HIS A 65 -9.37 12.82 10.82
N ARG A 66 -10.17 11.80 11.16
CA ARG A 66 -10.65 11.54 12.52
C ARG A 66 -10.73 10.04 12.77
N PRO A 67 -10.68 9.60 14.03
CA PRO A 67 -11.00 8.22 14.38
C PRO A 67 -12.41 7.84 13.92
N VAL A 68 -12.58 6.58 13.52
CA VAL A 68 -13.86 6.02 13.07
C VAL A 68 -14.10 4.65 13.71
N LEU A 69 -15.37 4.30 13.93
CA LEU A 69 -15.76 2.96 14.39
C LEU A 69 -15.92 2.04 13.19
N ASN A 70 -15.12 0.98 13.12
CA ASN A 70 -15.24 -0.02 12.06
C ASN A 70 -16.29 -1.07 12.43
N ALA A 71 -17.50 -0.92 11.89
CA ALA A 71 -18.60 -1.88 12.03
C ALA A 71 -18.76 -2.84 10.83
N THR A 72 -17.79 -2.86 9.89
CA THR A 72 -17.89 -3.65 8.65
C THR A 72 -17.53 -5.13 8.84
N GLY A 73 -16.88 -5.49 9.94
CA GLY A 73 -16.27 -6.82 10.13
C GLY A 73 -14.99 -7.05 9.32
N VAL A 74 -14.56 -6.09 8.49
CA VAL A 74 -13.33 -6.19 7.69
C VAL A 74 -12.13 -5.72 8.52
N LEU A 75 -11.25 -6.65 8.91
CA LEU A 75 -10.06 -6.36 9.74
C LEU A 75 -9.04 -5.47 9.03
N LEU A 76 -8.67 -5.82 7.79
CA LEU A 76 -7.71 -5.07 6.97
C LEU A 76 -8.45 -4.16 5.98
N HIS A 77 -9.16 -3.16 6.50
CA HIS A 77 -9.94 -2.26 5.66
C HIS A 77 -9.04 -1.19 4.99
N THR A 78 -8.86 -1.28 3.68
CA THR A 78 -7.95 -0.38 2.93
C THR A 78 -8.30 1.10 3.09
N ASN A 79 -9.59 1.44 3.06
CA ASN A 79 -10.05 2.83 3.15
C ASN A 79 -10.01 3.40 4.58
N LEU A 80 -9.97 2.53 5.62
CA LEU A 80 -9.93 2.96 7.02
C LEU A 80 -8.51 2.91 7.60
N GLY A 81 -7.48 2.74 6.76
CA GLY A 81 -6.08 2.78 7.21
C GLY A 81 -5.45 1.42 7.54
N ARG A 82 -6.06 0.30 7.11
CA ARG A 82 -5.53 -1.07 7.32
C ARG A 82 -5.38 -1.41 8.81
N ALA A 83 -4.22 -1.95 9.21
CA ALA A 83 -3.99 -2.43 10.56
C ALA A 83 -3.74 -1.25 11.52
N PRO A 84 -4.55 -1.07 12.58
CA PRO A 84 -4.24 -0.11 13.62
C PRO A 84 -2.99 -0.54 14.40
N LEU A 85 -2.25 0.43 14.94
CA LEU A 85 -1.09 0.13 15.79
C LEU A 85 -1.53 -0.42 17.14
N ALA A 86 -0.78 -1.39 17.67
CA ALA A 86 -0.91 -1.79 19.07
C ALA A 86 -0.56 -0.60 19.98
N PRO A 87 -1.19 -0.46 21.17
CA PRO A 87 -0.95 0.66 22.07
C PRO A 87 0.54 0.89 22.39
N ALA A 88 1.29 -0.19 22.66
CA ALA A 88 2.73 -0.10 22.93
C ALA A 88 3.54 0.42 21.73
N ALA A 89 3.16 0.05 20.50
CA ALA A 89 3.82 0.53 19.29
C ALA A 89 3.50 2.00 19.01
N ALA A 90 2.25 2.42 19.25
CA ALA A 90 1.84 3.81 19.12
C ALA A 90 2.58 4.71 20.13
N GLU A 91 2.73 4.24 21.38
CA GLU A 91 3.45 4.96 22.41
C GLU A 91 4.95 5.09 22.10
N ALA A 92 5.59 4.03 21.63
CA ALA A 92 6.97 4.09 21.16
C ALA A 92 7.15 5.07 19.99
N ALA A 93 6.22 5.07 19.04
CA ALA A 93 6.23 6.02 17.93
C ALA A 93 6.06 7.48 18.42
N ARG A 94 5.16 7.72 19.38
CA ARG A 94 4.95 9.03 20.00
C ARG A 94 6.22 9.52 20.71
N ALA A 95 6.87 8.67 21.49
CA ALA A 95 8.12 9.01 22.18
C ALA A 95 9.22 9.42 21.18
N MET A 96 9.40 8.64 20.10
CA MET A 96 10.37 8.96 19.05
C MET A 96 10.02 10.21 18.23
N ALA A 97 8.73 10.50 18.03
CA ALA A 97 8.29 11.68 17.28
C ALA A 97 8.38 12.99 18.08
N THR A 98 8.45 12.91 19.41
CA THR A 98 8.46 14.06 20.31
C THR A 98 9.82 14.32 20.97
N SER A 99 10.87 13.61 20.54
CA SER A 99 12.24 13.73 21.05
C SER A 99 13.27 13.57 19.94
N TYR A 100 14.49 14.03 20.18
CA TYR A 100 15.63 13.66 19.33
C TYR A 100 15.96 12.18 19.55
N GLY A 101 16.35 11.49 18.48
CA GLY A 101 16.75 10.10 18.50
C GLY A 101 18.07 9.87 17.80
N ASN A 102 18.67 8.70 18.02
CA ASN A 102 19.88 8.25 17.35
C ASN A 102 19.62 7.72 15.92
N LEU A 103 18.67 8.35 15.20
CA LEU A 103 18.14 7.87 13.93
C LEU A 103 19.22 7.64 12.87
N GLU A 104 20.23 8.50 12.79
CA GLU A 104 21.41 8.30 11.92
C GLU A 104 22.71 8.57 12.69
N PHE A 105 22.73 8.24 13.98
CA PHE A 105 23.86 8.54 14.86
C PHE A 105 24.29 7.29 15.63
N ASP A 106 25.55 6.90 15.45
CA ASP A 106 26.18 5.82 16.21
C ASP A 106 26.66 6.40 17.55
N LEU A 107 26.00 5.99 18.65
CA LEU A 107 26.29 6.51 19.99
C LEU A 107 27.66 6.06 20.51
N GLU A 108 28.16 4.90 20.08
CA GLU A 108 29.47 4.39 20.51
C GLU A 108 30.60 5.14 19.80
N LYS A 109 30.42 5.43 18.50
CA LYS A 109 31.45 6.09 17.68
C LYS A 109 31.30 7.60 17.58
N ALA A 110 30.26 8.16 18.19
CA ALA A 110 29.92 9.58 18.15
C ALA A 110 29.94 10.20 16.74
N ARG A 111 29.40 9.47 15.74
CA ARG A 111 29.42 9.91 14.33
C ARG A 111 28.18 9.44 13.58
N ARG A 112 28.01 9.93 12.35
CA ARG A 112 26.91 9.49 11.48
C ARG A 112 26.94 7.97 11.27
N GLY A 113 25.79 7.34 11.48
CA GLY A 113 25.57 5.90 11.35
C GLY A 113 24.39 5.56 10.44
N GLY A 114 24.09 4.27 10.31
CA GLY A 114 22.96 3.77 9.51
C GLY A 114 21.64 3.79 10.27
N ARG A 115 20.53 4.02 9.56
CA ARG A 115 19.20 4.23 10.16
C ARG A 115 18.47 2.99 10.65
N ALA A 116 18.62 1.88 9.92
CA ALA A 116 17.74 0.72 10.05
C ALA A 116 18.44 -0.52 10.61
N GLY A 117 19.62 -0.37 11.22
CA GLY A 117 20.44 -1.51 11.66
C GLY A 117 19.70 -2.47 12.61
N TYR A 118 18.98 -1.94 13.60
CA TYR A 118 18.18 -2.74 14.52
C TYR A 118 17.03 -3.47 13.81
N ALA A 119 16.25 -2.74 13.01
CA ALA A 119 15.11 -3.31 12.30
C ALA A 119 15.52 -4.38 11.27
N HIS A 120 16.63 -4.18 10.55
CA HIS A 120 17.17 -5.19 9.64
C HIS A 120 17.54 -6.48 10.38
N ARG A 121 18.21 -6.39 11.52
CA ARG A 121 18.56 -7.57 12.34
C ARG A 121 17.33 -8.30 12.87
N LEU A 122 16.31 -7.57 13.33
CA LEU A 122 15.05 -8.16 13.75
C LEU A 122 14.37 -8.92 12.61
N VAL A 123 14.32 -8.34 11.41
CA VAL A 123 13.74 -9.02 10.23
C VAL A 123 14.53 -10.28 9.89
N CYS A 124 15.86 -10.20 9.86
CA CYS A 124 16.71 -11.38 9.62
C CYS A 124 16.45 -12.48 10.66
N ALA A 125 16.37 -12.13 11.94
CA ALA A 125 16.11 -13.09 13.02
C ALA A 125 14.73 -13.74 12.91
N LEU A 126 13.68 -12.97 12.56
CA LEU A 126 12.32 -13.48 12.39
C LEU A 126 12.13 -14.35 11.15
N THR A 127 12.90 -14.10 10.10
CA THR A 127 12.70 -14.74 8.78
C THR A 127 13.76 -15.78 8.43
N GLY A 128 14.89 -15.82 9.14
CA GLY A 128 16.06 -16.61 8.79
C GLY A 128 16.85 -16.08 7.58
N ALA A 129 16.57 -14.84 7.16
CA ALA A 129 17.21 -14.24 5.99
C ALA A 129 18.66 -13.81 6.26
N GLU A 130 19.52 -13.96 5.26
CA GLU A 130 20.92 -13.50 5.31
C GLU A 130 21.03 -11.97 5.44
N ALA A 131 20.10 -11.23 4.83
CA ALA A 131 20.03 -9.78 4.88
C ALA A 131 18.60 -9.29 4.69
N ALA A 132 18.32 -8.08 5.18
CA ALA A 132 17.02 -7.42 5.06
C ALA A 132 17.18 -5.95 4.69
N LEU A 133 16.20 -5.43 3.94
CA LEU A 133 16.05 -4.02 3.63
C LEU A 133 14.60 -3.62 3.82
N ILE A 134 14.38 -2.48 4.48
CA ILE A 134 13.05 -1.90 4.68
C ILE A 134 12.96 -0.62 3.86
N VAL A 135 11.90 -0.51 3.07
CA VAL A 135 11.59 0.67 2.25
C VAL A 135 10.17 1.15 2.56
N ASN A 136 9.76 2.27 1.97
CA ASN A 136 8.48 2.92 2.24
C ASN A 136 7.27 1.97 2.23
N ASN A 137 7.15 1.15 1.19
CA ASN A 137 6.07 0.16 1.06
C ASN A 137 6.47 -0.98 0.11
N ASN A 138 5.60 -1.99 0.00
CA ASN A 138 5.84 -3.15 -0.85
C ASN A 138 5.94 -2.80 -2.36
N ALA A 139 5.22 -1.79 -2.85
CA ALA A 139 5.34 -1.34 -4.24
C ALA A 139 6.75 -0.80 -4.53
N GLY A 140 7.28 0.04 -3.64
CA GLY A 140 8.65 0.52 -3.70
C GLY A 140 9.68 -0.61 -3.57
N ALA A 141 9.39 -1.63 -2.75
CA ALA A 141 10.27 -2.79 -2.61
C ALA A 141 10.35 -3.59 -3.92
N LEU A 142 9.21 -3.85 -4.56
CA LEU A 142 9.17 -4.55 -5.84
C LEU A 142 9.84 -3.74 -6.95
N LEU A 143 9.54 -2.44 -7.02
CA LEU A 143 10.16 -1.53 -7.98
C LEU A 143 11.69 -1.53 -7.83
N LEU A 144 12.19 -1.40 -6.60
CA LEU A 144 13.62 -1.41 -6.31
C LEU A 144 14.26 -2.74 -6.69
N ALA A 145 13.63 -3.86 -6.36
CA ALA A 145 14.17 -5.18 -6.69
C ALA A 145 14.22 -5.43 -8.21
N LEU A 146 13.16 -5.06 -8.94
CA LEU A 146 13.13 -5.16 -10.39
C LEU A 146 14.15 -4.22 -11.04
N ALA A 147 14.30 -3.00 -10.53
CA ALA A 147 15.30 -2.05 -11.03
C ALA A 147 16.73 -2.53 -10.76
N ALA A 148 16.99 -3.14 -9.60
CA ALA A 148 18.32 -3.63 -9.23
C ALA A 148 18.69 -4.95 -9.93
N LEU A 149 17.73 -5.87 -10.09
CA LEU A 149 17.99 -7.25 -10.53
C LEU A 149 17.43 -7.57 -11.92
N GLY A 150 16.34 -6.93 -12.33
CA GLY A 150 15.55 -7.26 -13.53
C GLY A 150 15.86 -6.45 -14.79
N ARG A 151 16.81 -5.50 -14.75
CA ARG A 151 17.12 -4.65 -15.92
C ARG A 151 17.90 -5.35 -17.03
N ARG A 152 18.69 -6.38 -16.69
CA ARG A 152 19.59 -7.05 -17.64
C ARG A 152 18.97 -8.22 -18.39
N HIS A 153 17.96 -8.85 -17.79
CA HIS A 153 17.33 -10.05 -18.31
C HIS A 153 15.82 -9.95 -18.14
N PRO A 154 15.04 -10.66 -18.97
CA PRO A 154 13.60 -10.75 -18.78
C PRO A 154 13.22 -11.29 -17.41
N VAL A 155 12.10 -10.79 -16.91
CA VAL A 155 11.47 -11.22 -15.67
C VAL A 155 10.23 -12.04 -16.03
N ALA A 156 10.29 -13.34 -15.79
CA ALA A 156 9.18 -14.25 -16.04
C ALA A 156 8.08 -14.06 -14.98
N VAL A 157 6.84 -13.83 -15.42
CA VAL A 157 5.67 -13.66 -14.55
C VAL A 157 4.44 -14.31 -15.18
N SER A 158 3.60 -14.96 -14.35
CA SER A 158 2.36 -15.57 -14.85
C SER A 158 1.38 -14.50 -15.33
N ARG A 159 0.67 -14.76 -16.43
CA ARG A 159 -0.45 -13.89 -16.88
C ARG A 159 -1.55 -13.78 -15.83
N GLY A 160 -1.78 -14.84 -15.04
CA GLY A 160 -2.76 -14.85 -13.96
C GLY A 160 -2.37 -14.01 -12.74
N GLU A 161 -1.19 -13.42 -12.76
CA GLU A 161 -0.56 -12.65 -11.68
C GLU A 161 -0.37 -11.18 -12.03
N LEU A 162 -0.86 -10.75 -13.19
CA LEU A 162 -0.86 -9.34 -13.60
C LEU A 162 -1.99 -8.60 -12.89
N ILE A 163 -1.76 -8.32 -11.62
CA ILE A 163 -2.76 -7.80 -10.70
C ILE A 163 -2.89 -6.28 -10.74
N GLU A 164 -4.08 -5.84 -10.34
CA GLU A 164 -4.37 -4.47 -9.94
C GLU A 164 -4.84 -4.48 -8.47
N ILE A 165 -4.23 -3.64 -7.64
CA ILE A 165 -4.57 -3.51 -6.22
C ILE A 165 -4.96 -2.06 -5.91
N GLY A 166 -6.12 -1.87 -5.30
CA GLY A 166 -6.65 -0.53 -5.05
C GLY A 166 -7.02 0.16 -6.37
N GLY A 167 -6.75 1.46 -6.49
CA GLY A 167 -7.07 2.24 -7.70
C GLY A 167 -5.87 2.76 -8.50
N SER A 168 -4.62 2.49 -8.07
CA SER A 168 -3.43 3.07 -8.70
C SER A 168 -2.20 2.16 -8.76
N TYR A 169 -2.31 0.92 -8.28
CA TYR A 169 -1.21 -0.04 -8.37
C TYR A 169 -1.53 -1.10 -9.43
N ARG A 170 -0.79 -1.06 -10.54
CA ARG A 170 -0.89 -2.02 -11.64
C ARG A 170 0.48 -2.66 -11.85
N LEU A 171 0.58 -3.98 -11.69
CA LEU A 171 1.87 -4.67 -11.79
C LEU A 171 2.59 -4.42 -13.14
N PRO A 172 1.92 -4.47 -14.31
CA PRO A 172 2.58 -4.22 -15.59
C PRO A 172 3.20 -2.81 -15.67
N GLU A 173 2.50 -1.79 -15.19
CA GLU A 173 2.99 -0.40 -15.20
C GLU A 173 4.18 -0.23 -14.26
N LEU A 174 4.15 -0.85 -13.08
CA LEU A 174 5.28 -0.85 -12.15
C LEU A 174 6.50 -1.55 -12.75
N MET A 175 6.30 -2.71 -13.39
CA MET A 175 7.39 -3.43 -14.06
C MET A 175 8.00 -2.56 -15.18
N ALA A 176 7.18 -1.91 -16.00
CA ALA A 176 7.65 -0.97 -17.01
C ALA A 176 8.46 0.20 -16.39
N ALA A 177 7.95 0.80 -15.31
CA ALA A 177 8.63 1.89 -14.60
C ALA A 177 9.98 1.48 -13.99
N SER A 178 10.13 0.21 -13.59
CA SER A 178 11.42 -0.32 -13.09
C SER A 178 12.49 -0.45 -14.20
N GLY A 179 12.07 -0.44 -15.46
CA GLY A 179 12.90 -0.77 -16.62
C GLY A 179 13.16 -2.27 -16.80
N ALA A 180 12.46 -3.14 -16.06
CA ALA A 180 12.52 -4.57 -16.26
C ALA A 180 11.70 -4.99 -17.49
N ARG A 181 12.23 -5.92 -18.29
CA ARG A 181 11.49 -6.49 -19.41
C ARG A 181 10.60 -7.63 -18.90
N MET A 182 9.29 -7.44 -18.93
CA MET A 182 8.33 -8.47 -18.56
C MET A 182 8.32 -9.59 -19.61
N LEU A 183 8.38 -10.85 -19.16
CA LEU A 183 8.14 -12.03 -19.97
C LEU A 183 6.92 -12.75 -19.39
N GLU A 184 5.78 -12.57 -20.04
CA GLU A 184 4.53 -13.18 -19.59
C GLU A 184 4.47 -14.67 -19.97
N ILE A 185 4.08 -15.50 -19.02
CA ILE A 185 4.01 -16.95 -19.21
C ILE A 185 2.64 -17.53 -18.82
N GLY A 186 2.35 -18.72 -19.31
CA GLY A 186 1.09 -19.42 -19.04
C GLY A 186 -0.14 -18.63 -19.53
N THR A 187 -1.28 -18.90 -18.89
CA THR A 187 -2.56 -18.23 -19.14
C THR A 187 -3.11 -17.60 -17.86
N THR A 188 -4.18 -16.80 -17.99
CA THR A 188 -4.83 -16.11 -16.86
C THR A 188 -5.24 -17.04 -15.72
N ASN A 189 -5.72 -18.24 -16.05
CA ASN A 189 -6.26 -19.19 -15.07
C ASN A 189 -5.33 -20.38 -14.81
N ARG A 190 -4.25 -20.56 -15.58
CA ARG A 190 -3.37 -21.73 -15.48
C ARG A 190 -1.92 -21.35 -15.81
N THR A 191 -1.00 -21.72 -14.93
CA THR A 191 0.45 -21.64 -15.17
C THR A 191 1.08 -22.90 -14.60
N ARG A 192 1.93 -23.55 -15.39
CA ARG A 192 2.61 -24.81 -15.08
C ARG A 192 4.07 -24.55 -14.78
N LEU A 193 4.74 -25.52 -14.16
CA LEU A 193 6.18 -25.46 -13.94
C LEU A 193 6.96 -25.36 -15.25
N ALA A 194 6.53 -26.10 -16.28
CA ALA A 194 7.10 -26.08 -17.62
C ALA A 194 7.07 -24.68 -18.26
N ASP A 195 6.09 -23.83 -17.95
CA ASP A 195 6.03 -22.46 -18.46
C ASP A 195 7.20 -21.62 -17.90
N TYR A 196 7.58 -21.85 -16.64
CA TYR A 196 8.73 -21.19 -16.02
C TYR A 196 10.06 -21.78 -16.49
N GLU A 197 10.13 -23.10 -16.71
CA GLU A 197 11.31 -23.76 -17.28
C GLU A 197 11.61 -23.20 -18.68
N GLN A 198 10.62 -23.17 -19.57
CA GLN A 198 10.76 -22.60 -20.91
C GLN A 198 11.18 -21.13 -20.86
N ALA A 199 10.62 -20.33 -19.95
CA ALA A 199 11.01 -18.93 -19.83
C ALA A 199 12.47 -18.74 -19.39
N LEU A 200 12.99 -19.63 -18.55
CA LEU A 200 14.42 -19.65 -18.23
C LEU A 200 15.25 -20.02 -19.45
N ASP A 201 14.80 -20.97 -20.27
CA ASP A 201 15.48 -21.35 -21.52
C ASP A 201 15.48 -20.20 -22.55
N ASP A 202 14.38 -19.44 -22.61
CA ASP A 202 14.21 -18.23 -23.42
C ASP A 202 15.01 -17.01 -22.88
N GLY A 203 15.80 -17.22 -21.83
CA GLY A 203 16.78 -16.25 -21.32
C GLY A 203 16.29 -15.39 -20.16
N ALA A 204 15.17 -15.72 -19.50
CA ALA A 204 14.78 -15.04 -18.27
C ALA A 204 15.87 -15.19 -17.19
N GLY A 205 16.20 -14.07 -16.55
CA GLY A 205 17.19 -14.03 -15.45
C GLY A 205 16.56 -13.93 -14.08
N MET A 206 15.23 -13.75 -14.03
CA MET A 206 14.47 -13.60 -12.80
C MET A 206 13.08 -14.20 -12.98
N ILE A 207 12.60 -14.87 -11.93
CA ILE A 207 11.20 -15.28 -11.81
C ILE A 207 10.53 -14.37 -10.78
N LEU A 208 9.45 -13.72 -11.18
CA LEU A 208 8.57 -12.98 -10.29
C LEU A 208 7.32 -13.82 -10.04
N LYS A 209 7.10 -14.18 -8.77
CA LYS A 209 5.88 -14.84 -8.32
C LYS A 209 5.07 -13.88 -7.45
N VAL A 210 3.81 -13.74 -7.80
CA VAL A 210 2.85 -12.85 -7.16
C VAL A 210 1.73 -13.70 -6.56
N HIS A 211 1.42 -13.42 -5.30
CA HIS A 211 0.28 -13.89 -4.52
C HIS A 211 -0.98 -13.03 -4.81
N PRO A 212 -2.09 -13.63 -5.26
CA PRO A 212 -3.35 -12.92 -5.44
C PRO A 212 -3.99 -12.61 -4.08
N SER A 213 -3.82 -11.38 -3.58
CA SER A 213 -4.16 -11.03 -2.20
C SER A 213 -5.57 -10.49 -1.98
N ASN A 214 -6.15 -9.85 -3.00
CA ASN A 214 -7.47 -9.22 -2.95
C ASN A 214 -8.50 -9.92 -3.85
N TYR A 215 -8.13 -10.99 -4.56
CA TYR A 215 -9.04 -11.80 -5.36
C TYR A 215 -8.60 -13.26 -5.36
N ARG A 216 -9.49 -14.15 -5.83
CA ARG A 216 -9.16 -15.54 -6.12
C ARG A 216 -9.79 -15.91 -7.45
N VAL A 217 -9.01 -16.56 -8.30
CA VAL A 217 -9.54 -17.23 -9.50
C VAL A 217 -10.07 -18.59 -9.05
N ALA A 218 -11.38 -18.79 -9.08
CA ALA A 218 -12.01 -20.09 -8.84
C ALA A 218 -12.11 -20.86 -10.17
N PRO A 219 -11.58 -22.10 -10.26
CA PRO A 219 -11.70 -22.91 -11.46
C PRO A 219 -13.05 -23.62 -11.49
N THR A 220 -13.53 -23.91 -12.68
CA THR A 220 -14.83 -24.56 -12.93
C THR A 220 -14.86 -26.08 -12.68
N ARG A 221 -13.77 -26.74 -12.28
CA ARG A 221 -13.74 -28.15 -11.80
C ARG A 221 -12.55 -28.38 -10.85
N ARG A 222 -12.62 -29.45 -10.05
CA ARG A 222 -11.72 -29.92 -8.96
C ARG A 222 -10.21 -30.03 -9.27
N HIS A 223 -9.58 -29.16 -10.06
CA HIS A 223 -8.12 -29.23 -10.30
C HIS A 223 -7.46 -27.87 -10.02
N TRP A 224 -6.29 -27.97 -9.36
CA TRP A 224 -5.33 -26.97 -8.85
C TRP A 224 -5.60 -25.46 -9.03
N THR A 225 -5.38 -24.68 -7.96
CA THR A 225 -5.58 -23.22 -7.94
C THR A 225 -4.40 -22.44 -7.34
N ASN A 226 -4.21 -21.21 -7.84
CA ASN A 226 -3.28 -20.19 -7.32
C ASN A 226 -3.74 -19.59 -5.96
N SER A 227 -4.65 -20.26 -5.24
CA SER A 227 -5.39 -19.71 -4.10
C SER A 227 -5.38 -20.68 -2.91
N SER A 228 -4.40 -20.53 -2.01
CA SER A 228 -4.43 -21.13 -0.66
C SER A 228 -3.63 -20.25 0.32
N PRO A 229 -4.06 -20.16 1.60
CA PRO A 229 -3.33 -19.45 2.65
C PRO A 229 -2.04 -20.20 3.03
N TRP A 230 -1.03 -19.45 3.48
CA TRP A 230 0.34 -19.93 3.72
C TRP A 230 0.65 -19.98 5.22
N HIS A 231 1.32 -21.04 5.69
CA HIS A 231 1.93 -21.10 7.02
C HIS A 231 3.45 -20.87 6.91
N ALA A 232 3.98 -20.03 7.80
CA ALA A 232 5.39 -19.69 7.89
C ALA A 232 6.18 -20.90 8.41
N GLY A 233 7.12 -21.41 7.60
CA GLY A 233 7.97 -22.53 8.02
C GLY A 233 9.22 -22.63 7.17
N GLU A 234 9.10 -22.66 5.85
CA GLU A 234 10.25 -22.70 4.95
C GLU A 234 9.86 -22.00 3.67
N MET A 235 10.69 -21.04 3.22
CA MET A 235 10.54 -20.21 2.00
C MET A 235 9.99 -18.79 2.19
N PHE A 236 10.66 -17.89 1.48
CA PHE A 236 10.46 -16.45 1.37
C PHE A 236 9.00 -16.08 1.13
N LEU A 237 8.44 -15.39 2.12
CA LEU A 237 7.03 -15.01 2.20
C LEU A 237 6.79 -13.71 1.41
N TRP A 238 5.89 -13.73 0.43
CA TRP A 238 5.34 -12.52 -0.16
C TRP A 238 3.88 -12.37 0.29
N SER A 239 3.61 -11.34 1.09
CA SER A 239 2.29 -10.89 1.50
C SER A 239 2.21 -9.41 1.15
N THR A 240 1.23 -9.02 0.34
CA THR A 240 1.04 -7.65 -0.14
C THR A 240 0.73 -6.64 0.97
N THR A 241 0.70 -7.07 2.23
CA THR A 241 0.40 -6.23 3.39
C THR A 241 1.65 -5.77 4.14
N SER A 242 2.85 -6.31 3.85
CA SER A 242 4.08 -6.00 4.60
C SER A 242 5.19 -5.46 3.70
N ALA A 243 5.89 -4.40 4.15
CA ALA A 243 7.02 -3.75 3.47
C ALA A 243 8.36 -4.49 3.63
N VAL A 244 8.30 -5.77 4.00
CA VAL A 244 9.47 -6.63 4.18
C VAL A 244 9.57 -7.54 2.98
N ALA A 245 10.53 -7.26 2.10
CA ALA A 245 10.87 -8.12 0.98
C ALA A 245 12.17 -8.85 1.30
N CYS A 246 12.13 -10.15 1.17
CA CYS A 246 13.21 -11.04 1.51
C CYS A 246 13.68 -11.68 0.20
N TRP A 247 15.00 -11.69 -0.05
CA TRP A 247 15.55 -12.13 -1.33
C TRP A 247 16.69 -13.11 -1.10
N THR A 248 16.67 -14.24 -1.81
CA THR A 248 17.83 -15.13 -1.92
C THR A 248 18.29 -15.22 -3.35
N ARG A 249 19.61 -15.12 -3.54
CA ARG A 249 20.24 -15.51 -4.79
C ARG A 249 20.20 -17.04 -4.89
N VAL A 250 19.61 -17.55 -5.96
CA VAL A 250 19.46 -18.99 -6.19
C VAL A 250 20.18 -19.35 -7.49
N PRO A 251 21.07 -20.36 -7.52
CA PRO A 251 21.65 -20.86 -8.76
C PRO A 251 20.57 -21.25 -9.76
N ARG A 252 20.77 -20.94 -11.06
CA ARG A 252 19.77 -21.13 -12.13
C ARG A 252 19.14 -22.53 -12.12
N GLY A 253 19.95 -23.59 -11.95
CA GLY A 253 19.49 -24.99 -11.89
C GLY A 253 18.69 -25.39 -10.64
N SER A 254 18.56 -24.51 -9.66
CA SER A 254 17.80 -24.73 -8.41
C SER A 254 16.59 -23.81 -8.26
N MET A 255 16.41 -22.84 -9.16
CA MET A 255 15.30 -21.89 -9.11
C MET A 255 13.95 -22.61 -9.31
N VAL A 256 13.88 -23.50 -10.30
CA VAL A 256 12.70 -24.33 -10.59
C VAL A 256 12.44 -25.34 -9.48
N ARG A 257 13.49 -25.96 -8.90
CA ARG A 257 13.33 -26.91 -7.78
C ARG A 257 12.79 -26.24 -6.52
N ARG A 258 13.23 -25.02 -6.21
CA ARG A 258 12.66 -24.25 -5.10
C ARG A 258 11.22 -23.84 -5.39
N LEU A 259 10.91 -23.42 -6.61
CA LEU A 259 9.53 -23.13 -7.02
C LEU A 259 8.64 -24.39 -6.91
N ALA A 260 9.15 -25.54 -7.35
CA ALA A 260 8.48 -26.84 -7.28
C ALA A 260 8.31 -27.32 -5.83
N GLY A 261 9.33 -27.20 -4.97
CA GLY A 261 9.25 -27.52 -3.55
C GLY A 261 8.22 -26.66 -2.83
N SER A 262 8.12 -25.38 -3.19
CA SER A 262 7.00 -24.52 -2.80
C SER A 262 5.69 -25.19 -3.23
N MET A 263 5.53 -25.45 -4.53
CA MET A 263 4.30 -25.99 -5.10
C MET A 263 3.90 -27.36 -4.53
N ALA A 264 4.86 -28.20 -4.14
CA ALA A 264 4.68 -29.59 -3.69
C ALA A 264 4.37 -29.74 -2.18
N ASN A 265 4.99 -28.95 -1.29
CA ASN A 265 4.71 -28.96 0.16
C ASN A 265 3.24 -28.60 0.50
N ARG A 266 2.46 -28.20 -0.52
CA ARG A 266 1.04 -27.81 -0.44
C ARG A 266 0.06 -28.93 -0.80
N ALA A 267 0.51 -30.00 -1.45
CA ALA A 267 -0.34 -31.14 -1.81
C ALA A 267 -0.63 -32.04 -0.59
N SER A 268 0.35 -32.20 0.31
CA SER A 268 0.23 -33.01 1.54
C SER A 268 -0.59 -32.35 2.64
N ALA A 269 -0.58 -31.01 2.75
CA ALA A 269 -1.33 -30.29 3.79
C ALA A 269 -2.87 -30.28 3.57
N ARG A 270 -3.37 -30.73 2.42
CA ARG A 270 -4.81 -30.76 2.08
C ARG A 270 -5.51 -32.07 2.47
N SER A 271 -4.80 -33.10 2.91
CA SER A 271 -5.41 -34.40 3.27
C SER A 271 -5.88 -34.49 4.73
N SER A 272 -5.68 -33.47 5.56
CA SER A 272 -5.89 -33.57 7.02
C SER A 272 -6.92 -32.61 7.65
N THR A 273 -7.69 -31.83 6.89
CA THR A 273 -8.79 -31.01 7.44
C THR A 273 -10.15 -31.65 7.19
N PRO A 274 -10.87 -32.14 8.23
CA PRO A 274 -12.23 -32.63 8.08
C PRO A 274 -13.20 -31.44 7.88
N GLU A 275 -14.12 -31.58 6.93
CA GLU A 275 -15.24 -30.67 6.72
C GLU A 275 -16.04 -30.52 8.03
N ARG A 276 -15.99 -29.32 8.65
CA ARG A 276 -17.01 -28.90 9.61
C ARG A 276 -17.94 -27.94 8.91
N THR A 277 -19.12 -28.46 8.59
CA THR A 277 -20.33 -27.70 8.27
C THR A 277 -20.72 -26.80 9.45
N TRP A 278 -20.89 -25.51 9.19
CA TRP A 278 -21.89 -24.65 9.81
C TRP A 278 -22.52 -23.81 8.71
#